data_AF-A0A7V9H666-F1
#
_entry.id   AF-A0A7V9H666-F1
#
_cell.length_a   1.000
_cell.length_b   1.000
_cell.length_c   1.000
_cell.angle_alpha   90.00
_cell.angle_beta   90.00
_cell.angle_gamma   90.00
#
_symmetry.space_group_name_H-M   'P 1'
#
loop_
_entity.id
_entity.type
_entity.pdbx_description
1 polymer ?
#
loop_
_entity_poly.entity_id
_entity_poly.type
_entity_poly.pdbx_seq_one_letter_code
_entity_poly.pdbx_strand_id
1 'polypeptide(L)'
;MAGETGGEGNEQRGRLARGRYRTDVPASPSLERAQAREVERDVEHLHGPKRVTYSRDELVVLVLVRNGGAYVESSVEHYLSLGAKHIVFLDNGSTDGTVEVLKGYGDVTVLRTGLPYKEYNIAFKRYLIERFGRGRWTLSVDVDELFDYPFSDVVGIEALLGYLNENAYTAVVSHMLDMFPGRPLREDGSPADEGGLKESYRFYDISDVRARPYSEVGDIGNVLGNEEIELLWGGVHRRIFGGSPLLTKHPLVFLDERLKPMDLSDHWVGNARVA
;
A
#
# COMPACT_ATOMS: atom_id res chain seq x y z
N MET A 1 0.55 20.41 -52.78
CA MET A 1 0.11 21.32 -51.71
C MET A 1 -1.25 20.82 -51.23
N ALA A 2 -1.24 19.74 -50.46
CA ALA A 2 -2.43 19.13 -49.88
C ALA A 2 -2.26 19.20 -48.36
N GLY A 3 -3.28 19.73 -47.70
CA GLY A 3 -3.26 20.09 -46.28
C GLY A 3 -3.22 18.87 -45.37
N GLU A 4 -2.46 19.01 -44.29
CA GLU A 4 -2.44 18.11 -43.15
C GLU A 4 -3.64 18.41 -42.25
N THR A 5 -4.57 17.46 -42.15
CA THR A 5 -5.49 17.34 -41.01
C THR A 5 -5.00 16.20 -40.14
N GLY A 6 -4.07 16.52 -39.22
CA GLY A 6 -3.60 15.65 -38.15
C GLY A 6 -4.56 15.70 -36.97
N GLY A 7 -4.97 14.52 -36.50
CA GLY A 7 -6.15 14.32 -35.66
C GLY A 7 -6.03 14.82 -34.22
N GLU A 8 -7.08 15.52 -33.79
CA GLU A 8 -7.47 15.60 -32.39
C GLU A 8 -8.13 14.27 -32.00
N GLY A 9 -7.38 13.43 -31.32
CA GLY A 9 -7.87 12.18 -30.79
C GLY A 9 -7.10 11.79 -29.54
N ASN A 10 -7.82 11.82 -28.42
CA ASN A 10 -7.54 11.04 -27.21
C ASN A 10 -6.72 11.73 -26.10
N GLU A 11 -7.29 12.77 -25.50
CA GLU A 11 -7.05 13.10 -24.09
C GLU A 11 -8.39 13.09 -23.36
N GLN A 12 -8.41 12.55 -22.13
CA GLN A 12 -9.54 12.48 -21.19
C GLN A 12 -10.56 11.32 -21.33
N ARG A 13 -10.09 10.07 -21.21
CA ARG A 13 -10.86 9.01 -20.54
C ARG A 13 -10.19 8.66 -19.22
N GLY A 14 -10.95 8.77 -18.12
CA GLY A 14 -10.48 8.60 -16.74
C GLY A 14 -9.59 7.36 -16.55
N ARG A 15 -8.43 7.57 -15.92
CA ARG A 15 -7.32 6.61 -15.79
C ARG A 15 -7.57 5.43 -14.84
N LEU A 16 -8.75 5.32 -14.23
CA LEU A 16 -9.06 4.32 -13.19
C LEU A 16 -10.13 3.29 -13.60
N ALA A 17 -10.39 3.13 -14.90
CA ALA A 17 -11.42 2.21 -15.38
C ALA A 17 -10.98 0.74 -15.30
N ARG A 18 -11.98 -0.16 -15.23
CA ARG A 18 -11.88 -1.61 -15.50
C ARG A 18 -11.47 -1.85 -16.96
N GLY A 19 -10.22 -1.56 -17.29
CA GLY A 19 -9.68 -1.64 -18.64
C GLY A 19 -9.28 -3.06 -19.00
N ARG A 20 -9.39 -3.43 -20.29
CA ARG A 20 -8.98 -4.76 -20.80
C ARG A 20 -7.48 -5.06 -20.63
N TYR A 21 -6.68 -4.06 -20.26
CA TYR A 21 -5.21 -4.15 -20.16
C TYR A 21 -4.71 -4.33 -18.71
N ARG A 22 -5.56 -4.18 -17.69
CA ARG A 22 -5.20 -4.43 -16.28
C ARG A 22 -5.64 -5.84 -15.90
N THR A 23 -4.68 -6.74 -15.71
CA THR A 23 -4.95 -8.14 -15.32
C THR A 23 -5.29 -8.28 -13.84
N ASP A 24 -4.91 -7.29 -13.03
CA ASP A 24 -5.09 -7.24 -11.59
C ASP A 24 -6.43 -6.63 -11.15
N VAL A 25 -7.16 -5.98 -12.07
CA VAL A 25 -8.50 -5.42 -11.83
C VAL A 25 -9.54 -6.28 -12.53
N PRO A 26 -10.48 -6.90 -11.79
CA PRO A 26 -11.54 -7.68 -12.38
C PRO A 26 -12.40 -6.89 -13.36
N ALA A 27 -12.65 -7.48 -14.54
CA ALA A 27 -13.45 -6.84 -15.60
C ALA A 27 -14.93 -6.62 -15.20
N SER A 28 -15.43 -7.31 -14.16
CA SER A 28 -16.82 -7.22 -13.71
C SER A 28 -16.95 -7.48 -12.19
N PRO A 29 -18.03 -7.02 -11.54
CA PRO A 29 -18.25 -7.28 -10.10
C PRO A 29 -18.46 -8.77 -9.79
N SER A 30 -18.90 -9.57 -10.77
CA SER A 30 -19.04 -11.02 -10.59
C SER A 30 -17.68 -11.71 -10.55
N LEU A 31 -16.74 -11.31 -11.40
CA LEU A 31 -15.37 -11.82 -11.39
C LEU A 31 -14.63 -11.39 -10.12
N GLU A 32 -14.85 -10.17 -9.66
CA GLU A 32 -14.32 -9.67 -8.38
C GLU A 32 -14.76 -10.55 -7.20
N ARG A 33 -16.06 -10.90 -7.13
CA ARG A 33 -16.57 -11.85 -6.13
C ARG A 33 -16.06 -13.27 -6.31
N ALA A 34 -15.75 -13.69 -7.54
CA ALA A 34 -15.16 -15.00 -7.80
C ALA A 34 -13.72 -15.04 -7.27
N GLN A 35 -12.90 -14.05 -7.61
CA GLN A 35 -11.53 -13.93 -7.09
C GLN A 35 -11.51 -13.87 -5.57
N ALA A 36 -12.40 -13.10 -4.93
CA ALA A 36 -12.46 -13.04 -3.47
C ALA A 36 -12.70 -14.42 -2.82
N ARG A 37 -13.58 -15.24 -3.42
CA ARG A 37 -13.83 -16.62 -2.95
C ARG A 37 -12.65 -17.55 -3.21
N GLU A 38 -11.94 -17.36 -4.32
CA GLU A 38 -10.73 -18.14 -4.63
C GLU A 38 -9.63 -17.83 -3.63
N VAL A 39 -9.37 -16.54 -3.34
CA VAL A 39 -8.44 -16.11 -2.29
C VAL A 39 -8.83 -16.69 -0.93
N GLU A 40 -10.10 -16.58 -0.54
CA GLU A 40 -10.56 -17.11 0.75
C GLU A 40 -10.33 -18.63 0.89
N ARG A 41 -10.42 -19.38 -0.21
CA ARG A 41 -10.21 -20.84 -0.23
C ARG A 41 -8.75 -21.23 -0.31
N ASP A 42 -7.92 -20.45 -1.00
CA ASP A 42 -6.50 -20.73 -1.22
C ASP A 42 -5.62 -20.29 -0.05
N VAL A 43 -6.00 -19.22 0.67
CA VAL A 43 -5.16 -18.68 1.74
C VAL A 43 -5.02 -19.67 2.90
N GLU A 44 -3.79 -20.10 3.14
CA GLU A 44 -3.38 -20.97 4.22
C GLU A 44 -2.83 -20.17 5.40
N HIS A 45 -3.08 -20.64 6.62
CA HIS A 45 -2.51 -20.02 7.83
C HIS A 45 -1.29 -20.81 8.31
N LEU A 46 -0.12 -20.17 8.35
CA LEU A 46 1.14 -20.83 8.71
C LEU A 46 1.58 -20.59 10.15
N HIS A 47 1.37 -19.38 10.70
CA HIS A 47 1.91 -18.99 12.00
C HIS A 47 1.13 -17.84 12.64
N GLY A 48 1.23 -17.72 13.97
CA GLY A 48 0.65 -16.62 14.75
C GLY A 48 -0.82 -16.82 15.11
N PRO A 49 -1.45 -15.81 15.71
CA PRO A 49 -2.86 -15.86 16.05
C PRO A 49 -3.76 -15.76 14.80
N LYS A 50 -4.76 -16.65 14.72
CA LYS A 50 -5.80 -16.62 13.66
C LYS A 50 -6.76 -15.44 13.80
N ARG A 51 -6.91 -14.92 15.01
CA ARG A 51 -7.76 -13.79 15.39
C ARG A 51 -6.91 -12.77 16.11
N VAL A 52 -6.85 -11.57 15.58
CA VAL A 52 -6.18 -10.42 16.19
C VAL A 52 -7.26 -9.55 16.81
N THR A 53 -7.21 -9.35 18.12
CA THR A 53 -8.14 -8.45 18.83
C THR A 53 -7.40 -7.18 19.16
N TYR A 54 -7.91 -6.05 18.69
CA TYR A 54 -7.28 -4.75 18.90
C TYR A 54 -8.35 -3.67 19.08
N SER A 55 -7.99 -2.50 19.61
CA SER A 55 -8.79 -1.31 19.93
C SER A 55 -9.05 -0.45 18.67
N ARG A 56 -9.98 0.53 18.74
CA ARG A 56 -10.32 1.37 17.57
C ARG A 56 -9.20 2.35 17.26
N ASP A 57 -8.32 2.57 18.22
CA ASP A 57 -7.15 3.44 18.15
C ASP A 57 -5.86 2.60 18.08
N GLU A 58 -5.97 1.28 17.96
CA GLU A 58 -4.82 0.39 17.70
C GLU A 58 -4.70 0.07 16.21
N LEU A 59 -3.49 -0.22 15.75
CA LEU A 59 -3.17 -0.47 14.35
C LEU A 59 -2.84 -1.92 14.07
N VAL A 60 -3.38 -2.47 12.98
CA VAL A 60 -2.84 -3.70 12.34
C VAL A 60 -2.19 -3.36 11.01
N VAL A 61 -0.97 -3.85 10.81
CA VAL A 61 -0.23 -3.68 9.55
C VAL A 61 -0.40 -4.93 8.68
N LEU A 62 -0.66 -4.72 7.39
CA LEU A 62 -0.96 -5.76 6.41
C LEU A 62 0.08 -5.70 5.29
N VAL A 63 0.86 -6.76 5.15
CA VAL A 63 2.02 -6.80 4.27
C VAL A 63 1.89 -7.94 3.26
N LEU A 64 2.02 -7.63 1.96
CA LEU A 64 2.24 -8.65 0.95
C LEU A 64 3.74 -8.87 0.76
N VAL A 65 4.17 -10.13 0.70
CA VAL A 65 5.59 -10.45 0.60
C VAL A 65 5.85 -11.65 -0.30
N ARG A 66 6.92 -11.58 -1.10
CA ARG A 66 7.53 -12.72 -1.76
C ARG A 66 9.02 -12.50 -1.85
N ASN A 67 9.81 -13.42 -1.32
CA ASN A 67 11.26 -13.31 -1.23
C ASN A 67 11.71 -11.97 -0.62
N GLY A 68 11.14 -11.66 0.54
CA GLY A 68 11.40 -10.42 1.27
C GLY A 68 12.48 -10.54 2.33
N GLY A 69 13.33 -11.58 2.30
CA GLY A 69 14.26 -11.90 3.37
C GLY A 69 15.17 -10.72 3.76
N ALA A 70 15.56 -9.91 2.78
CA ALA A 70 16.40 -8.73 3.00
C ALA A 70 15.68 -7.55 3.69
N TYR A 71 14.36 -7.56 3.76
CA TYR A 71 13.54 -6.43 4.22
C TYR A 71 12.70 -6.76 5.46
N VAL A 72 12.32 -8.03 5.66
CA VAL A 72 11.32 -8.41 6.68
C VAL A 72 11.71 -8.02 8.10
N GLU A 73 12.97 -8.15 8.51
CA GLU A 73 13.40 -7.77 9.86
C GLU A 73 13.23 -6.27 10.09
N SER A 74 13.77 -5.44 9.19
CA SER A 74 13.61 -3.98 9.25
C SER A 74 12.15 -3.55 9.18
N SER A 75 11.32 -4.25 8.41
CA SER A 75 9.88 -4.00 8.32
C SER A 75 9.18 -4.27 9.65
N VAL A 76 9.41 -5.45 10.25
CA VAL A 76 8.80 -5.83 11.53
C VAL A 76 9.24 -4.88 12.64
N GLU A 77 10.54 -4.63 12.78
CA GLU A 77 11.07 -3.72 13.81
C GLU A 77 10.53 -2.31 13.67
N HIS A 78 10.41 -1.80 12.44
CA HIS A 78 9.84 -0.49 12.20
C HIS A 78 8.38 -0.40 12.63
N TYR A 79 7.54 -1.35 12.24
CA TYR A 79 6.11 -1.28 12.56
C TYR A 79 5.82 -1.56 14.04
N LEU A 80 6.57 -2.45 14.69
CA LEU A 80 6.47 -2.63 16.14
C LEU A 80 6.92 -1.37 16.90
N SER A 81 8.01 -0.72 16.48
CA SER A 81 8.45 0.55 17.07
C SER A 81 7.50 1.72 16.81
N LEU A 82 6.79 1.71 15.68
CA LEU A 82 5.73 2.69 15.37
C LEU A 82 4.50 2.53 16.31
N GLY A 83 4.36 1.37 16.95
CA GLY A 83 3.25 1.04 17.84
C GLY A 83 2.17 0.18 17.19
N ALA A 84 2.47 -0.54 16.10
CA ALA A 84 1.55 -1.52 15.55
C ALA A 84 1.22 -2.60 16.59
N LYS A 85 -0.06 -2.90 16.75
CA LYS A 85 -0.53 -3.94 17.67
C LYS A 85 -0.20 -5.34 17.17
N HIS A 86 -0.24 -5.51 15.85
CA HIS A 86 0.01 -6.78 15.19
C HIS A 86 0.37 -6.56 13.72
N ILE A 87 1.15 -7.47 13.15
CA ILE A 87 1.50 -7.44 11.72
C ILE A 87 1.04 -8.75 11.06
N VAL A 88 0.33 -8.64 9.94
CA VAL A 88 -0.12 -9.79 9.15
C VAL A 88 0.62 -9.79 7.81
N PHE A 89 1.40 -10.84 7.58
CA PHE A 89 2.05 -11.08 6.29
C PHE A 89 1.22 -12.09 5.48
N LEU A 90 1.02 -11.79 4.20
CA LEU A 90 0.59 -12.78 3.21
C LEU A 90 1.77 -13.09 2.28
N ASP A 91 2.38 -14.24 2.51
CA ASP A 91 3.46 -14.81 1.72
C ASP A 91 2.95 -15.37 0.39
N ASN A 92 3.49 -14.90 -0.73
CA ASN A 92 3.18 -15.43 -2.06
C ASN A 92 4.27 -16.40 -2.56
N GLY A 93 4.57 -17.41 -1.73
CA GLY A 93 5.47 -18.51 -2.09
C GLY A 93 6.95 -18.11 -2.05
N SER A 94 7.40 -17.53 -0.94
CA SER A 94 8.83 -17.24 -0.73
C SER A 94 9.66 -18.53 -0.63
N THR A 95 10.91 -18.45 -1.11
CA THR A 95 11.87 -19.56 -1.13
C THR A 95 13.23 -19.18 -0.54
N ASP A 96 13.34 -18.01 0.08
CA ASP A 96 14.59 -17.37 0.53
C ASP A 96 14.75 -17.31 2.06
N GLY A 97 13.90 -18.01 2.81
CA GLY A 97 13.90 -17.95 4.28
C GLY A 97 12.98 -16.88 4.88
N THR A 98 12.29 -16.08 4.07
CA THR A 98 11.36 -15.02 4.54
C THR A 98 10.39 -15.53 5.62
N VAL A 99 9.75 -16.69 5.38
CA VAL A 99 8.72 -17.22 6.28
C VAL A 99 9.32 -17.70 7.60
N GLU A 100 10.52 -18.28 7.56
CA GLU A 100 11.25 -18.76 8.73
C GLU A 100 11.64 -17.60 9.65
N VAL A 101 12.10 -16.49 9.08
CA VAL A 101 12.40 -15.25 9.82
C VAL A 101 11.12 -14.70 10.47
N LEU A 102 10.03 -14.57 9.71
CA LEU A 102 8.76 -14.04 10.23
C LEU A 102 8.17 -14.87 11.39
N LYS A 103 8.38 -16.19 11.38
CA LYS A 103 7.95 -17.09 12.47
C LYS A 103 8.71 -16.89 13.78
N GLY A 104 9.80 -16.13 13.76
CA GLY A 104 10.55 -15.75 14.96
C GLY A 104 9.86 -14.68 15.82
N TYR A 105 8.83 -14.00 15.30
CA TYR A 105 8.19 -12.86 15.96
C TYR A 105 6.83 -13.25 16.57
N GLY A 106 6.59 -12.83 17.82
CA GLY A 106 5.36 -13.16 18.57
C GLY A 106 4.12 -12.38 18.12
N ASP A 107 4.29 -11.13 17.69
CA ASP A 107 3.21 -10.21 17.28
C ASP A 107 2.98 -10.23 15.76
N VAL A 108 3.23 -11.39 15.14
CA VAL A 108 3.13 -11.61 13.69
C VAL A 108 2.20 -12.78 13.37
N THR A 109 1.35 -12.60 12.36
CA THR A 109 0.62 -13.69 11.71
C THR A 109 1.15 -13.87 10.30
N VAL A 110 1.44 -15.11 9.92
CA VAL A 110 1.89 -15.45 8.57
C VAL A 110 0.83 -16.30 7.88
N LEU A 111 0.31 -15.77 6.79
CA LEU A 111 -0.55 -16.44 5.84
C LEU A 111 0.23 -16.76 4.57
N ARG A 112 -0.24 -17.71 3.76
CA ARG A 112 0.35 -18.05 2.47
C ARG A 112 -0.73 -18.21 1.40
N THR A 113 -0.40 -17.86 0.17
CA THR A 113 -1.23 -18.13 -1.01
C THR A 113 -0.38 -18.60 -2.19
N GLY A 114 -0.91 -19.56 -2.95
CA GLY A 114 -0.33 -20.04 -4.20
C GLY A 114 -0.84 -19.31 -5.44
N LEU A 115 -1.82 -18.40 -5.29
CA LEU A 115 -2.42 -17.67 -6.41
C LEU A 115 -1.44 -16.67 -7.04
N PRO A 116 -1.55 -16.38 -8.34
CA PRO A 116 -0.61 -15.52 -9.04
C PRO A 116 -0.77 -14.04 -8.66
N TYR A 117 0.27 -13.44 -8.07
CA TYR A 117 0.28 -12.02 -7.64
C TYR A 117 -0.20 -11.03 -8.71
N LYS A 118 0.24 -11.19 -9.96
CA LYS A 118 -0.10 -10.26 -11.06
C LYS A 118 -1.60 -10.18 -11.37
N GLU A 119 -2.37 -11.18 -10.96
CA GLU A 119 -3.82 -11.24 -11.19
C GLU A 119 -4.62 -10.99 -9.90
N TYR A 120 -4.01 -11.26 -8.74
CA TYR A 120 -4.70 -11.28 -7.45
C TYR A 120 -4.23 -10.23 -6.46
N ASN A 121 -3.24 -9.38 -6.75
CA ASN A 121 -2.69 -8.43 -5.77
C ASN A 121 -3.77 -7.54 -5.10
N ILE A 122 -4.74 -7.03 -5.87
CA ILE A 122 -5.85 -6.23 -5.33
C ILE A 122 -6.76 -7.11 -4.45
N ALA A 123 -7.08 -8.31 -4.91
CA ALA A 123 -7.90 -9.26 -4.16
C ALA A 123 -7.24 -9.70 -2.84
N PHE A 124 -5.92 -9.86 -2.82
CA PHE A 124 -5.13 -10.14 -1.63
C PHE A 124 -5.20 -9.00 -0.61
N LYS A 125 -4.93 -7.77 -1.03
CA LYS A 125 -4.99 -6.60 -0.14
C LYS A 125 -6.40 -6.41 0.43
N ARG A 126 -7.43 -6.55 -0.40
CA ARG A 126 -8.84 -6.52 0.03
C ARG A 126 -9.17 -7.62 1.02
N TYR A 127 -8.78 -8.86 0.73
CA TYR A 127 -8.98 -9.99 1.64
C TYR A 127 -8.38 -9.71 3.02
N LEU A 128 -7.17 -9.17 3.09
CA LEU A 128 -6.53 -8.81 4.36
C LEU A 128 -7.29 -7.68 5.08
N ILE A 129 -7.64 -6.60 4.38
CA ILE A 129 -8.40 -5.48 4.96
C ILE A 129 -9.77 -5.92 5.45
N GLU A 130 -10.50 -6.74 4.69
CA GLU A 130 -11.82 -7.26 5.08
C GLU A 130 -11.75 -8.26 6.24
N ARG A 131 -10.67 -9.05 6.30
CA ARG A 131 -10.46 -10.04 7.36
C ARG A 131 -10.03 -9.41 8.68
N PHE A 132 -9.18 -8.38 8.64
CA PHE A 132 -8.55 -7.83 9.83
C PHE A 132 -9.00 -6.40 10.17
N GLY A 133 -9.60 -5.65 9.25
CA GLY A 133 -9.87 -4.21 9.39
C GLY A 133 -11.31 -3.81 9.67
N ARG A 134 -12.29 -4.74 9.72
CA ARG A 134 -13.71 -4.37 9.94
C ARG A 134 -13.90 -3.56 11.22
N GLY A 135 -14.35 -2.32 11.07
CA GLY A 135 -14.57 -1.36 12.16
C GLY A 135 -13.29 -0.91 12.87
N ARG A 136 -12.14 -0.99 12.19
CA ARG A 136 -10.80 -0.74 12.74
C ARG A 136 -9.85 -0.16 11.69
N TRP A 137 -8.70 0.35 12.15
CA TRP A 137 -7.63 0.83 11.28
C TRP A 137 -6.68 -0.27 10.84
N THR A 138 -6.38 -0.30 9.55
CA THR A 138 -5.33 -1.13 8.97
C THR A 138 -4.41 -0.32 8.09
N LEU A 139 -3.11 -0.62 8.13
CA LEU A 139 -2.09 -0.05 7.26
C LEU A 139 -1.63 -1.09 6.24
N SER A 140 -1.87 -0.87 4.95
CA SER A 140 -1.43 -1.75 3.86
C SER A 140 -0.18 -1.21 3.18
N VAL A 141 0.91 -1.97 3.29
CA VAL A 141 2.25 -1.61 2.83
C VAL A 141 2.92 -2.79 2.15
N ASP A 142 3.86 -2.49 1.28
CA ASP A 142 4.78 -3.50 0.75
C ASP A 142 5.96 -3.69 1.72
N VAL A 143 6.69 -4.81 1.65
CA VAL A 143 7.68 -5.19 2.69
C VAL A 143 8.88 -4.25 2.80
N ASP A 144 9.16 -3.50 1.75
CA ASP A 144 10.22 -2.48 1.65
C ASP A 144 9.72 -1.05 1.90
N GLU A 145 8.42 -0.86 2.13
CA GLU A 145 7.83 0.43 2.49
C GLU A 145 7.83 0.63 4.01
N LEU A 146 8.31 1.79 4.47
CA LEU A 146 8.31 2.20 5.88
C LEU A 146 7.40 3.43 6.04
N PHE A 147 6.20 3.24 6.59
CA PHE A 147 5.23 4.33 6.78
C PHE A 147 5.66 5.27 7.91
N ASP A 148 5.57 6.56 7.65
CA ASP A 148 5.84 7.61 8.63
C ASP A 148 4.79 8.73 8.53
N TYR A 149 4.69 9.54 9.58
CA TYR A 149 3.74 10.66 9.64
C TYR A 149 4.33 11.84 10.43
N PRO A 150 3.81 13.07 10.21
CA PRO A 150 4.29 14.23 10.93
C PRO A 150 4.25 14.04 12.45
N PHE A 151 5.36 14.36 13.11
CA PHE A 151 5.52 14.26 14.57
C PHE A 151 5.48 12.84 15.13
N SER A 152 5.75 11.80 14.33
CA SER A 152 5.79 10.40 14.77
C SER A 152 6.82 10.11 15.87
N ASP A 153 7.80 11.01 16.06
CA ASP A 153 8.80 10.96 17.12
C ASP A 153 8.24 11.37 18.51
N VAL A 154 7.11 12.07 18.55
CA VAL A 154 6.49 12.58 19.79
C VAL A 154 5.00 12.25 19.93
N VAL A 155 4.29 12.03 18.83
CA VAL A 155 2.89 11.60 18.77
C VAL A 155 2.88 10.14 18.38
N GLY A 156 2.49 9.26 19.29
CA GLY A 156 2.35 7.83 19.00
C GLY A 156 1.17 7.53 18.08
N ILE A 157 1.22 6.37 17.40
CA ILE A 157 0.22 6.00 16.39
C ILE A 157 -1.21 5.97 16.98
N GLU A 158 -1.35 5.55 18.23
CA GLU A 158 -2.64 5.51 18.93
C GLU A 158 -3.29 6.90 19.03
N ALA A 159 -2.49 7.95 19.30
CA ALA A 159 -2.98 9.32 19.36
C ALA A 159 -3.39 9.84 17.97
N LEU A 160 -2.63 9.50 16.92
CA LEU A 160 -3.02 9.80 15.53
C LEU A 160 -4.34 9.12 15.18
N LEU A 161 -4.50 7.82 15.47
CA LEU A 161 -5.72 7.07 15.18
C LEU A 161 -6.92 7.61 15.98
N GLY A 162 -6.71 8.01 17.24
CA GLY A 162 -7.71 8.70 18.05
C GLY A 162 -8.19 10.00 17.40
N TYR A 163 -7.26 10.86 16.96
CA TYR A 163 -7.60 12.07 16.22
C TYR A 163 -8.40 11.79 14.94
N LEU A 164 -8.00 10.76 14.18
CA LEU A 164 -8.71 10.38 12.95
C LEU A 164 -10.14 9.90 13.25
N ASN A 165 -10.31 9.11 14.32
CA ASN A 165 -11.60 8.64 14.80
C ASN A 165 -12.51 9.78 15.24
N GLU A 166 -11.98 10.74 16.03
CA GLU A 166 -12.73 11.92 16.51
C GLU A 166 -13.26 12.79 15.36
N ASN A 167 -12.51 12.88 14.26
CA ASN A 167 -12.88 13.67 13.08
C ASN A 167 -13.62 12.86 12.01
N ALA A 168 -13.94 11.60 12.29
CA ALA A 168 -14.65 10.68 11.40
C ALA A 168 -13.97 10.50 10.02
N TYR A 169 -12.64 10.52 10.00
CA TYR A 169 -11.86 10.10 8.83
C TYR A 169 -11.89 8.59 8.69
N THR A 170 -11.80 8.12 7.44
CA THR A 170 -11.75 6.69 7.12
C THR A 170 -10.58 6.29 6.23
N ALA A 171 -9.79 7.25 5.76
CA ALA A 171 -8.53 6.99 5.09
C ALA A 171 -7.56 8.15 5.30
N VAL A 172 -6.26 7.87 5.22
CA VAL A 172 -5.20 8.88 5.18
C VAL A 172 -4.49 8.80 3.84
N VAL A 173 -4.34 9.93 3.16
CA VAL A 173 -3.46 10.03 1.99
C VAL A 173 -2.01 10.10 2.46
N SER A 174 -1.16 9.28 1.84
CA SER A 174 0.29 9.35 2.03
C SER A 174 1.01 9.54 0.70
N HIS A 175 2.24 10.00 0.78
CA HIS A 175 3.13 10.17 -0.36
C HIS A 175 4.36 9.28 -0.19
N MET A 176 4.68 8.56 -1.26
CA MET A 176 5.88 7.73 -1.35
C MET A 176 7.08 8.62 -1.62
N LEU A 177 8.17 8.37 -0.88
CA LEU A 177 9.45 9.01 -1.05
C LEU A 177 10.48 7.94 -1.41
N ASP A 178 10.98 7.97 -2.63
CA ASP A 178 12.06 7.08 -3.04
C ASP A 178 13.35 7.47 -2.31
N MET A 179 13.87 6.55 -1.51
CA MET A 179 15.14 6.71 -0.82
C MET A 179 16.19 5.79 -1.43
N PHE A 180 17.45 6.22 -1.44
CA PHE A 180 18.58 5.48 -1.99
C PHE A 180 19.83 5.63 -1.13
N PRO A 181 20.77 4.66 -1.21
CA PRO A 181 22.00 4.74 -0.45
C PRO A 181 22.98 5.74 -1.07
N GLY A 182 23.95 6.19 -0.28
CA GLY A 182 24.99 7.12 -0.73
C GLY A 182 26.05 6.51 -1.66
N ARG A 183 25.78 5.33 -2.23
CA ARG A 183 26.70 4.55 -3.05
C ARG A 183 25.92 3.87 -4.19
N PRO A 184 26.61 3.40 -5.24
CA PRO A 184 25.95 2.70 -6.34
C PRO A 184 25.11 1.52 -5.85
N LEU A 185 23.93 1.35 -6.42
CA LEU A 185 23.10 0.16 -6.20
C LEU A 185 23.85 -1.08 -6.71
N ARG A 186 23.72 -2.20 -5.99
CA ARG A 186 24.20 -3.49 -6.49
C ARG A 186 23.37 -3.93 -7.68
N GLU A 187 24.00 -4.64 -8.62
CA GLU A 187 23.31 -5.16 -9.81
C GLU A 187 22.17 -6.14 -9.46
N ASP A 188 22.27 -6.84 -8.32
CA ASP A 188 21.26 -7.78 -7.83
C ASP A 188 20.14 -7.14 -7.02
N GLY A 189 20.18 -5.81 -6.81
CA GLY A 189 19.19 -5.06 -6.04
C GLY A 189 19.18 -5.37 -4.54
N SER A 190 20.14 -6.15 -4.03
CA SER A 190 20.24 -6.43 -2.60
C SER A 190 20.64 -5.17 -1.82
N PRO A 191 20.11 -4.98 -0.59
CA PRO A 191 20.62 -3.97 0.31
C PRO A 191 22.13 -4.14 0.46
N ALA A 192 22.85 -3.06 0.24
CA ALA A 192 24.31 -3.14 0.15
C ALA A 192 25.01 -3.20 1.53
N ASP A 193 24.26 -3.10 2.64
CA ASP A 193 24.77 -2.93 4.02
C ASP A 193 24.23 -4.00 4.96
N GLU A 194 25.01 -4.27 6.02
CA GLU A 194 24.60 -5.02 7.21
C GLU A 194 23.79 -4.16 8.21
N GLY A 195 23.55 -2.88 7.90
CA GLY A 195 22.71 -1.95 8.68
C GLY A 195 21.25 -1.96 8.21
N GLY A 196 20.34 -1.50 9.08
CA GLY A 196 18.92 -1.39 8.77
C GLY A 196 18.62 -0.48 7.57
N LEU A 197 17.43 -0.64 6.98
CA LEU A 197 17.05 0.11 5.76
C LEU A 197 17.10 1.62 5.98
N LYS A 198 16.65 2.10 7.15
CA LYS A 198 16.64 3.53 7.51
C LYS A 198 18.06 4.11 7.56
N GLU A 199 19.02 3.31 8.00
CA GLU A 199 20.40 3.71 8.15
C GLU A 199 21.14 3.75 6.81
N SER A 200 20.76 2.88 5.87
CA SER A 200 21.45 2.79 4.59
C SER A 200 20.82 3.65 3.50
N TYR A 201 19.50 3.84 3.52
CA TYR A 201 18.74 4.58 2.50
C TYR A 201 18.34 5.95 3.04
N ARG A 202 19.27 6.91 3.01
CA ARG A 202 19.08 8.26 3.60
C ARG A 202 19.00 9.40 2.59
N PHE A 203 19.29 9.13 1.32
CA PHE A 203 19.28 10.14 0.27
C PHE A 203 17.97 10.05 -0.51
N TYR A 204 17.44 11.20 -0.92
CA TYR A 204 16.24 11.31 -1.73
C TYR A 204 16.36 12.52 -2.66
N ASP A 205 15.55 12.55 -3.72
CA ASP A 205 15.45 13.71 -4.62
C ASP A 205 13.99 13.93 -5.02
N ILE A 206 13.48 15.12 -4.70
CA ILE A 206 12.10 15.52 -5.00
C ILE A 206 11.98 16.51 -6.17
N SER A 207 13.08 16.86 -6.84
CA SER A 207 13.11 17.90 -7.88
C SER A 207 12.20 17.61 -9.08
N ASP A 208 11.97 16.32 -9.35
CA ASP A 208 11.13 15.82 -10.44
C ASP A 208 9.76 15.29 -9.97
N VAL A 209 9.41 15.57 -8.70
CA VAL A 209 8.03 15.41 -8.22
C VAL A 209 7.16 16.49 -8.85
N ARG A 210 5.96 16.09 -9.28
CA ARG A 210 4.93 16.98 -9.80
C ARG A 210 3.64 16.74 -9.05
N ALA A 211 2.98 17.84 -8.71
CA ALA A 211 1.68 17.83 -8.08
C ALA A 211 0.56 18.03 -9.11
N ARG A 212 -0.60 17.48 -8.79
CA ARG A 212 -1.87 17.70 -9.48
C ARG A 212 -3.01 17.77 -8.46
N PRO A 213 -4.10 18.48 -8.74
CA PRO A 213 -5.26 18.50 -7.84
C PRO A 213 -5.81 17.10 -7.58
N TYR A 214 -6.20 16.80 -6.35
CA TYR A 214 -6.83 15.52 -6.00
C TYR A 214 -8.11 15.24 -6.79
N SER A 215 -8.83 16.29 -7.25
CA SER A 215 -10.00 16.13 -8.10
C SER A 215 -9.73 15.34 -9.40
N GLU A 216 -8.47 15.23 -9.85
CA GLU A 216 -8.10 14.42 -11.02
C GLU A 216 -8.28 12.90 -10.82
N VAL A 217 -8.42 12.42 -9.58
CA VAL A 217 -8.79 11.02 -9.30
C VAL A 217 -10.14 10.67 -9.94
N GLY A 218 -11.03 11.66 -10.09
CA GLY A 218 -12.38 11.50 -10.59
C GLY A 218 -13.38 11.13 -9.48
N ASP A 219 -14.61 10.82 -9.89
CA ASP A 219 -15.71 10.55 -8.96
C ASP A 219 -15.63 9.12 -8.42
N ILE A 220 -14.86 8.96 -7.35
CA ILE A 220 -14.77 7.71 -6.56
C ILE A 220 -15.46 7.83 -5.20
N GLY A 221 -16.28 8.88 -5.00
CA GLY A 221 -17.02 9.11 -3.77
C GLY A 221 -16.19 9.55 -2.56
N ASN A 222 -14.91 9.91 -2.75
CA ASN A 222 -14.07 10.41 -1.68
C ASN A 222 -14.41 11.87 -1.35
N VAL A 223 -14.34 12.20 -0.06
CA VAL A 223 -14.51 13.56 0.48
C VAL A 223 -13.24 13.94 1.20
N LEU A 224 -12.63 15.06 0.81
CA LEU A 224 -11.39 15.54 1.42
C LEU A 224 -11.68 16.32 2.71
N GLY A 225 -10.92 16.04 3.75
CA GLY A 225 -10.84 16.86 4.96
C GLY A 225 -10.02 18.12 4.78
N ASN A 226 -9.12 18.11 3.80
CA ASN A 226 -8.27 19.23 3.42
C ASN A 226 -8.22 19.34 1.90
N GLU A 227 -8.68 20.48 1.35
CA GLU A 227 -8.67 20.74 -0.09
C GLU A 227 -7.26 20.96 -0.66
N GLU A 228 -6.25 21.16 0.20
CA GLU A 228 -4.84 21.28 -0.17
C GLU A 228 -4.15 19.94 -0.46
N ILE A 229 -4.84 18.80 -0.26
CA ILE A 229 -4.28 17.49 -0.59
C ILE A 229 -4.10 17.40 -2.12
N GLU A 230 -2.87 17.11 -2.54
CA GLU A 230 -2.49 16.96 -3.94
C GLU A 230 -2.12 15.52 -4.30
N LEU A 231 -2.20 15.18 -5.58
CA LEU A 231 -1.63 13.95 -6.13
C LEU A 231 -0.20 14.21 -6.58
N LEU A 232 0.73 13.44 -6.04
CA LEU A 232 2.14 13.49 -6.41
C LEU A 232 2.49 12.39 -7.42
N TRP A 233 3.31 12.74 -8.41
CA TRP A 233 3.80 11.85 -9.46
C TRP A 233 5.27 12.15 -9.78
N GLY A 234 5.96 11.19 -10.39
CA GLY A 234 7.30 11.39 -10.94
C GLY A 234 8.39 10.97 -9.97
N GLY A 235 9.16 11.93 -9.45
CA GLY A 235 10.27 11.67 -8.54
C GLY A 235 11.51 11.09 -9.24
N VAL A 236 12.31 10.35 -8.50
CA VAL A 236 13.57 9.75 -8.98
C VAL A 236 13.34 8.86 -10.21
N HIS A 237 12.23 8.12 -10.22
CA HIS A 237 11.86 7.27 -11.35
C HIS A 237 11.70 8.04 -12.67
N ARG A 238 11.19 9.26 -12.61
CA ARG A 238 11.07 10.12 -13.79
C ARG A 238 12.41 10.57 -14.30
N ARG A 239 13.29 10.98 -13.39
CA ARG A 239 14.63 11.45 -13.74
C ARG A 239 15.48 10.35 -14.36
N ILE A 240 15.48 9.17 -13.76
CA ILE A 240 16.43 8.10 -14.12
C ILE A 240 15.87 7.19 -15.21
N PHE A 241 14.59 6.80 -15.09
CA PHE A 241 13.99 5.78 -15.97
C PHE A 241 13.01 6.38 -16.99
N GLY A 242 12.76 7.71 -16.95
CA GLY A 242 11.78 8.38 -17.80
C GLY A 242 10.32 8.05 -17.48
N GLY A 243 10.06 7.19 -16.49
CA GLY A 243 8.71 6.81 -16.07
C GLY A 243 8.14 7.79 -15.05
N SER A 244 6.86 8.13 -15.12
CA SER A 244 6.22 9.04 -14.14
C SER A 244 5.22 8.27 -13.28
N PRO A 245 5.65 7.50 -12.28
CA PRO A 245 4.75 6.74 -11.42
C PRO A 245 3.89 7.68 -10.57
N LEU A 246 2.75 7.18 -10.10
CA LEU A 246 1.97 7.81 -9.04
C LEU A 246 2.71 7.59 -7.72
N LEU A 247 2.96 8.67 -6.97
CA LEU A 247 3.60 8.67 -5.67
C LEU A 247 2.58 8.80 -4.53
N THR A 248 1.28 8.82 -4.82
CA THR A 248 0.22 8.96 -3.80
C THR A 248 -0.44 7.62 -3.54
N LYS A 249 -0.70 7.30 -2.27
CA LYS A 249 -1.33 6.06 -1.82
C LYS A 249 -2.33 6.37 -0.69
N HIS A 250 -3.29 5.48 -0.48
CA HIS A 250 -4.18 5.49 0.69
C HIS A 250 -3.92 4.24 1.55
N PRO A 251 -2.76 4.14 2.21
CA PRO A 251 -2.36 2.89 2.85
C PRO A 251 -3.06 2.67 4.20
N LEU A 252 -3.39 3.76 4.92
CA LEU A 252 -4.01 3.71 6.24
C LEU A 252 -5.52 3.93 6.10
N VAL A 253 -6.30 2.90 6.41
CA VAL A 253 -7.74 2.86 6.14
C VAL A 253 -8.53 2.34 7.35
N PHE A 254 -9.70 2.92 7.60
CA PHE A 254 -10.69 2.42 8.54
C PHE A 254 -11.84 1.78 7.77
N LEU A 255 -11.97 0.46 7.84
CA LEU A 255 -13.02 -0.24 7.07
C LEU A 255 -14.37 -0.13 7.77
N ASP A 256 -15.14 0.89 7.40
CA ASP A 256 -16.56 1.02 7.72
C ASP A 256 -17.46 0.35 6.65
N GLU A 257 -18.77 0.54 6.75
CA GLU A 257 -19.75 -0.04 5.82
C GLU A 257 -19.77 0.65 4.43
N ARG A 258 -19.06 1.78 4.26
CA ARG A 258 -19.11 2.61 3.05
C ARG A 258 -17.84 2.51 2.23
N LEU A 259 -16.69 2.50 2.91
CA LEU A 259 -15.37 2.50 2.31
C LEU A 259 -15.19 1.29 1.39
N LYS A 260 -14.68 1.54 0.18
CA LYS A 260 -14.30 0.51 -0.78
C LYS A 260 -12.77 0.40 -0.78
N PRO A 261 -12.19 -0.63 -0.14
CA PRO A 261 -10.75 -0.78 -0.11
C PRO A 261 -10.21 -1.17 -1.49
N MET A 262 -9.06 -0.61 -1.86
CA MET A 262 -8.37 -0.90 -3.13
C MET A 262 -9.29 -0.72 -4.34
N ASP A 263 -10.01 0.42 -4.43
CA ASP A 263 -11.03 0.63 -5.46
C ASP A 263 -10.39 0.82 -6.85
N LEU A 264 -10.35 -0.28 -7.61
CA LEU A 264 -9.76 -0.37 -8.96
C LEU A 264 -8.25 -0.06 -9.03
N SER A 265 -7.57 0.13 -7.89
CA SER A 265 -6.11 0.13 -7.76
C SER A 265 -5.68 -0.15 -6.33
N ASP A 266 -4.48 -0.64 -6.19
CA ASP A 266 -3.68 -0.74 -4.96
C ASP A 266 -3.29 0.61 -4.30
N HIS A 267 -3.44 1.73 -5.02
CA HIS A 267 -3.18 3.08 -4.52
C HIS A 267 -4.42 3.82 -3.99
N TRP A 268 -5.63 3.31 -4.27
CA TRP A 268 -6.87 4.06 -4.07
C TRP A 268 -7.86 3.36 -3.14
N VAL A 269 -8.64 4.17 -2.45
CA VAL A 269 -9.87 3.77 -1.77
C VAL A 269 -11.02 4.59 -2.34
N GLY A 270 -12.21 4.01 -2.41
CA GLY A 270 -13.43 4.72 -2.77
C GLY A 270 -14.32 4.96 -1.56
N ASN A 271 -15.23 5.93 -1.67
CA ASN A 271 -16.19 6.32 -0.62
C ASN A 271 -15.56 6.70 0.73
N ALA A 272 -14.32 7.20 0.74
CA ALA A 272 -13.60 7.53 1.95
C ALA A 272 -13.79 8.99 2.39
N ARG A 273 -13.70 9.23 3.70
CA ARG A 273 -13.42 10.56 4.26
C ARG A 273 -11.93 10.67 4.49
N VAL A 274 -11.26 11.43 3.64
CA VAL A 274 -9.80 11.44 3.51
C VAL A 274 -9.21 12.51 4.41
N ALA A 275 -8.29 12.10 5.28
CA ALA A 275 -7.36 12.98 5.98
C ALA A 275 -6.09 13.20 5.16
#